data_AF-A0A521CHX8-F1
#
_entry.id   AF-A0A521CHX8-F1
#
_cell.length_a   1.000
_cell.length_b   1.000
_cell.length_c   1.000
_cell.angle_alpha   90.00
_cell.angle_beta   90.00
_cell.angle_gamma   90.00
#
_symmetry.space_group_name_H-M   'P 1'
#
loop_
_entity.id
_entity.type
_entity.pdbx_description
1 polymer ?
#
loop_
_entity_poly.entity_id
_entity_poly.type
_entity_poly.pdbx_seq_one_letter_code
_entity_poly.pdbx_strand_id
1 'polypeptide(L)'
;MKKIIVLFSLCSISIIFAQVGPPPPSMPTKENEILINELIKVTEFENYFYSYCKNKVEQTAKENNWDDKKKQEIIKSINFERFKTNTIYNNFARNTKEDLEETITLLKKLNQKRNLSSTKLVVSNLMMQSNLEGYVKSLLRGDYIEKATQ
;
A
#
# COMPACT_ATOMS: atom_id res chain seq x y z
N MET A 1 -47.13 20.31 -13.52
CA MET A 1 -46.56 19.29 -12.61
C MET A 1 -46.03 18.05 -13.33
N LYS A 2 -46.74 17.45 -14.31
CA LYS A 2 -46.26 16.26 -15.06
C LYS A 2 -44.92 16.43 -15.78
N LYS A 3 -44.61 17.61 -16.34
CA LYS A 3 -43.34 17.87 -17.04
C LYS A 3 -42.11 17.98 -16.11
N ILE A 4 -42.31 18.31 -14.82
CA ILE A 4 -41.23 18.42 -13.82
C ILE A 4 -40.82 17.02 -13.31
N ILE A 5 -41.78 16.10 -13.21
CA ILE A 5 -41.53 14.71 -12.80
C ILE A 5 -40.68 13.96 -13.84
N VAL A 6 -40.90 14.24 -15.13
CA VAL A 6 -40.10 13.63 -16.23
C VAL A 6 -38.64 14.13 -16.19
N LEU A 7 -38.41 15.39 -15.82
CA LEU A 7 -37.05 15.95 -15.73
C LEU A 7 -36.25 15.34 -14.56
N PHE A 8 -36.88 15.11 -13.41
CA PHE A 8 -36.26 14.40 -12.29
C PHE A 8 -35.97 12.93 -12.62
N SER A 9 -36.85 12.27 -13.37
CA SER A 9 -36.64 10.87 -13.80
C SER A 9 -35.48 10.70 -14.77
N LEU A 10 -35.15 11.73 -15.58
CA LEU A 10 -34.03 11.68 -16.53
C LEU A 10 -32.66 11.90 -15.84
N CYS A 11 -32.60 12.70 -14.77
CA CYS A 11 -31.37 12.89 -14.01
C CYS A 11 -30.95 11.65 -13.20
N SER A 12 -31.90 10.84 -12.72
CA SER A 12 -31.61 9.66 -11.90
C SER A 12 -30.89 8.54 -12.65
N ILE A 13 -31.08 8.44 -13.97
CA ILE A 13 -30.49 7.37 -14.80
C ILE A 13 -29.01 7.67 -15.09
N SER A 14 -28.62 8.95 -15.13
CA SER A 14 -27.24 9.38 -15.42
C SER A 14 -26.25 9.09 -14.28
N ILE A 15 -26.74 8.87 -13.05
CA ILE A 15 -25.88 8.64 -11.87
C ILE A 15 -25.42 7.18 -11.79
N ILE A 16 -26.14 6.24 -12.41
CA ILE A 16 -25.86 4.80 -12.29
C ILE A 16 -24.62 4.39 -13.11
N PHE A 17 -24.27 5.13 -14.17
CA PHE A 17 -23.13 4.81 -15.05
C PHE A 17 -21.81 5.51 -14.66
N ALA A 18 -21.79 6.33 -13.60
CA ALA A 18 -20.61 7.11 -13.22
C ALA A 18 -19.63 6.39 -12.26
N GLN A 19 -19.92 5.16 -11.83
CA GLN A 19 -19.03 4.40 -10.95
C GLN A 19 -18.27 3.33 -11.72
N VAL A 20 -17.40 3.75 -12.64
CA VAL A 20 -16.31 2.87 -13.09
C VAL A 20 -15.31 2.85 -11.94
N GLY A 21 -15.14 1.69 -11.29
CA GLY A 21 -14.16 1.53 -10.22
C GLY A 21 -12.76 1.99 -10.66
N PRO A 22 -11.86 2.30 -9.71
CA PRO A 22 -10.51 2.71 -10.07
C PRO A 22 -9.87 1.65 -10.97
N PRO A 23 -9.08 2.06 -11.98
CA PRO A 23 -8.41 1.11 -12.85
C PRO A 23 -7.53 0.18 -12.00
N PRO A 24 -7.35 -1.08 -12.43
CA PRO A 24 -6.48 -2.00 -11.72
C PRO A 24 -5.05 -1.44 -11.64
N PRO A 25 -4.29 -1.79 -10.59
CA PRO A 25 -2.90 -1.40 -10.47
C PRO A 25 -2.10 -1.85 -11.70
N SER A 26 -1.17 -1.01 -12.17
CA SER A 26 -0.25 -1.38 -13.23
C SER A 26 0.74 -2.43 -12.72
N MET A 27 1.01 -3.46 -13.52
CA MET A 27 2.02 -4.47 -13.21
C MET A 27 3.32 -4.19 -13.98
N PRO A 28 4.49 -4.43 -13.38
CA PRO A 28 5.76 -4.27 -14.07
C PRO A 28 5.95 -5.34 -15.17
N THR A 29 6.81 -5.03 -16.14
CA THR A 29 7.39 -6.07 -17.01
C THR A 29 8.28 -6.99 -16.18
N LYS A 30 8.65 -8.17 -16.71
CA LYS A 30 9.58 -9.09 -16.03
C LYS A 30 10.92 -8.44 -15.69
N GLU A 31 11.43 -7.58 -16.58
CA GLU A 31 12.68 -6.86 -16.36
C GLU A 31 12.54 -5.82 -15.24
N ASN A 32 11.48 -5.00 -15.28
CA ASN A 32 11.20 -4.03 -14.23
C ASN A 32 10.91 -4.71 -12.89
N GLU A 33 10.28 -5.88 -12.88
CA GLU A 33 10.04 -6.64 -11.65
C GLU A 33 11.35 -7.00 -10.93
N ILE A 34 12.37 -7.45 -11.67
CA ILE A 34 13.69 -7.75 -11.11
C ILE A 34 14.31 -6.50 -10.47
N LEU A 35 14.25 -5.36 -11.17
CA LEU A 35 14.80 -4.10 -10.69
C LEU A 35 14.03 -3.56 -9.47
N ILE A 36 12.70 -3.61 -9.50
CA ILE A 36 11.85 -3.19 -8.38
C ILE A 36 12.11 -4.08 -7.14
N ASN A 37 12.34 -5.38 -7.34
CA ASN A 37 12.71 -6.27 -6.23
C ASN A 37 14.11 -5.95 -5.65
N GLU A 38 15.09 -5.60 -6.48
CA GLU A 38 16.38 -5.10 -5.98
C GLU A 38 16.21 -3.75 -5.26
N LEU A 39 15.35 -2.85 -5.76
CA LEU A 39 15.01 -1.59 -5.10
C LEU A 39 14.44 -1.83 -3.69
N ILE A 40 13.49 -2.76 -3.56
CA ILE A 40 12.91 -3.17 -2.27
C ILE A 40 14.02 -3.68 -1.32
N LYS A 41 14.95 -4.48 -1.85
CA LYS A 41 16.05 -5.06 -1.07
C LYS A 41 17.07 -4.02 -0.61
N VAL A 42 17.56 -3.15 -1.48
CA VAL A 42 18.59 -2.14 -1.12
C VAL A 42 18.06 -1.06 -0.18
N THR A 43 16.74 -0.87 -0.15
CA THR A 43 16.06 0.05 0.76
C THR A 43 15.55 -0.61 2.03
N GLU A 44 15.55 -1.95 2.09
CA GLU A 44 14.85 -2.73 3.12
C GLU A 44 13.39 -2.29 3.31
N PHE A 45 12.69 -2.06 2.20
CA PHE A 45 11.33 -1.52 2.20
C PHE A 45 10.38 -2.36 3.05
N GLU A 46 10.50 -3.69 2.99
CA GLU A 46 9.67 -4.60 3.78
C GLU A 46 9.84 -4.37 5.29
N ASN A 47 11.06 -4.14 5.77
CA ASN A 47 11.34 -3.82 7.17
C ASN A 47 10.71 -2.49 7.57
N TYR A 48 10.81 -1.48 6.71
CA TYR A 48 10.14 -0.18 6.89
C TYR A 48 8.62 -0.36 6.99
N PHE A 49 8.02 -1.08 6.03
CA PHE A 49 6.58 -1.34 5.98
C PHE A 49 6.08 -2.07 7.23
N TYR A 50 6.76 -3.15 7.63
CA TYR A 50 6.38 -3.94 8.80
C TYR A 50 6.50 -3.11 10.08
N SER A 51 7.59 -2.36 10.24
CA SER A 51 7.79 -1.48 11.41
C SER A 51 6.73 -0.39 11.47
N TYR A 52 6.39 0.22 10.34
CA TYR A 52 5.33 1.23 10.25
C TYR A 52 3.98 0.66 10.71
N CYS A 53 3.58 -0.48 10.13
CA CYS A 53 2.31 -1.13 10.46
C CYS A 53 2.27 -1.56 11.93
N LYS A 54 3.33 -2.20 12.43
CA LYS A 54 3.44 -2.66 13.81
C LYS A 54 3.31 -1.50 14.80
N ASN A 55 4.02 -0.39 14.58
CA ASN A 55 3.95 0.79 15.43
C ASN A 55 2.53 1.38 15.48
N LYS A 56 1.82 1.42 14.34
CA LYS A 56 0.43 1.87 14.27
C LYS A 56 -0.52 0.95 15.02
N VAL A 57 -0.32 -0.37 14.93
CA VAL A 57 -1.09 -1.35 15.70
C VAL A 57 -0.83 -1.21 17.19
N GLU A 58 0.43 -1.09 17.62
CA GLU A 58 0.80 -0.92 19.04
C GLU A 58 0.23 0.37 19.63
N GLN A 59 0.33 1.48 18.90
CA GLN A 59 -0.27 2.74 19.30
C GLN A 59 -1.79 2.61 19.46
N THR A 60 -2.47 2.08 18.43
CA THR A 60 -3.94 1.94 18.44
C THR A 60 -4.43 0.97 19.51
N ALA A 61 -3.69 -0.11 19.75
CA ALA A 61 -4.00 -1.09 20.78
C ALA A 61 -3.93 -0.46 22.18
N LYS A 62 -2.92 0.39 22.42
CA LYS A 62 -2.79 1.15 23.67
C LYS A 62 -3.92 2.16 23.84
N GLU A 63 -4.23 2.94 22.81
CA GLU A 63 -5.29 3.97 22.83
C GLU A 63 -6.69 3.38 23.08
N ASN A 64 -6.94 2.18 22.55
CA ASN A 64 -8.25 1.53 22.60
C ASN A 64 -8.33 0.35 23.60
N ASN A 65 -7.32 0.16 24.45
CA ASN A 65 -7.24 -0.93 25.43
C ASN A 65 -7.50 -2.32 24.82
N TRP A 66 -6.90 -2.62 23.67
CA TRP A 66 -7.01 -3.96 23.07
C TRP A 66 -6.26 -4.98 23.93
N ASP A 67 -6.83 -6.18 24.04
CA ASP A 67 -6.11 -7.30 24.62
C ASP A 67 -4.95 -7.77 23.73
N ASP A 68 -4.03 -8.54 24.32
CA ASP A 68 -2.86 -9.04 23.60
C ASP A 68 -3.24 -9.99 22.47
N LYS A 69 -4.35 -10.73 22.58
CA LYS A 69 -4.79 -11.67 21.55
C LYS A 69 -5.15 -10.91 20.27
N LYS A 70 -6.04 -9.92 20.36
CA LYS A 70 -6.45 -9.07 19.24
C LYS A 70 -5.26 -8.35 18.63
N LYS A 71 -4.39 -7.77 19.46
CA LYS A 71 -3.17 -7.10 18.98
C LYS A 71 -2.29 -8.04 18.15
N GLN A 72 -2.04 -9.26 18.64
CA GLN A 72 -1.20 -10.23 17.94
C GLN A 72 -1.87 -10.79 16.68
N GLU A 73 -3.18 -10.99 16.67
CA GLU A 73 -3.92 -11.39 15.47
C GLU A 73 -3.78 -10.34 14.35
N ILE A 74 -3.93 -9.05 14.70
CA ILE A 74 -3.75 -7.95 13.74
C ILE A 74 -2.30 -7.88 13.23
N ILE A 75 -1.30 -7.97 14.12
CA ILE A 75 0.13 -7.97 13.70
C ILE A 75 0.44 -9.14 12.76
N LYS A 76 -0.10 -10.34 13.03
CA LYS A 76 0.09 -11.52 12.18
C LYS A 76 -0.57 -11.38 10.81
N SER A 77 -1.60 -10.54 10.69
CA SER A 77 -2.28 -10.27 9.42
C SER A 77 -1.56 -9.26 8.51
N ILE A 78 -0.45 -8.66 8.96
CA ILE A 78 0.38 -7.79 8.13
C ILE A 78 0.93 -8.59 6.94
N ASN A 79 0.68 -8.11 5.72
CA ASN A 79 1.00 -8.79 4.46
C ASN A 79 1.68 -7.82 3.50
N PHE A 80 3.01 -7.91 3.42
CA PHE A 80 3.82 -7.06 2.54
C PHE A 80 3.56 -7.34 1.06
N GLU A 81 3.37 -8.60 0.66
CA GLU A 81 3.12 -8.97 -0.74
C GLU A 81 1.88 -8.29 -1.34
N ARG A 82 0.81 -8.16 -0.54
CA ARG A 82 -0.38 -7.39 -0.90
C ARG A 82 -0.05 -5.92 -1.12
N PHE A 83 0.74 -5.31 -0.22
CA PHE A 83 1.13 -3.91 -0.37
C PHE A 83 2.07 -3.71 -1.56
N LYS A 84 3.06 -4.58 -1.73
CA LYS A 84 4.03 -4.59 -2.83
C LYS A 84 3.31 -4.61 -4.19
N THR A 85 2.39 -5.54 -4.37
CA THR A 85 1.66 -5.70 -5.64
C THR A 85 0.78 -4.49 -5.96
N ASN A 86 0.00 -4.00 -4.98
CA ASN A 86 -0.95 -2.92 -5.23
C ASN A 86 -0.32 -1.52 -5.26
N THR A 87 0.85 -1.37 -4.64
CA THR A 87 1.46 -0.04 -4.42
C THR A 87 2.83 0.07 -5.06
N ILE A 88 3.80 -0.74 -4.64
CA ILE A 88 5.20 -0.60 -5.09
C ILE A 88 5.30 -0.94 -6.58
N TYR A 89 4.75 -2.08 -6.99
CA TYR A 89 4.72 -2.51 -8.39
C TYR A 89 3.95 -1.49 -9.24
N ASN A 90 2.77 -1.05 -8.81
CA ASN A 90 2.00 -0.02 -9.50
C ASN A 90 2.78 1.29 -9.69
N ASN A 91 3.48 1.73 -8.65
CA ASN A 91 4.23 2.97 -8.66
C ASN A 91 5.37 2.94 -9.69
N PHE A 92 6.10 1.83 -9.74
CA PHE A 92 7.33 1.73 -10.52
C PHE A 92 7.17 0.98 -11.85
N ALA A 93 5.99 0.42 -12.14
CA ALA A 93 5.74 -0.42 -13.31
C ALA A 93 6.12 0.25 -14.63
N ARG A 94 5.90 1.57 -14.74
CA ARG A 94 6.08 2.36 -15.97
C ARG A 94 7.39 3.13 -16.02
N ASN A 95 8.26 3.00 -15.02
CA ASN A 95 9.58 3.60 -15.09
C ASN A 95 10.40 2.95 -16.20
N THR A 96 11.29 3.74 -16.79
CA THR A 96 12.31 3.17 -17.69
C THR A 96 13.28 2.33 -16.87
N LYS A 97 13.95 1.40 -17.55
CA LYS A 97 15.04 0.62 -16.96
C LYS A 97 16.12 1.52 -16.36
N GLU A 98 16.54 2.52 -17.12
CA GLU A 98 17.58 3.49 -16.74
C GLU A 98 17.20 4.22 -15.45
N ASP A 99 15.98 4.74 -15.35
CA ASP A 99 15.50 5.42 -14.14
C ASP A 99 15.55 4.49 -12.90
N LEU A 100 15.17 3.23 -13.07
CA LEU A 100 15.20 2.24 -11.97
C LEU A 100 16.65 1.94 -11.56
N GLU A 101 17.55 1.71 -12.52
CA GLU A 101 18.96 1.42 -12.27
C GLU A 101 19.68 2.58 -11.57
N GLU A 102 19.44 3.82 -12.01
CA GLU A 102 19.98 5.03 -11.38
C GLU A 102 19.46 5.20 -9.95
N THR A 103 18.16 5.00 -9.76
CA THR A 103 17.51 5.10 -8.43
C THR A 103 18.09 4.06 -7.47
N ILE A 104 18.23 2.81 -7.91
CA ILE A 104 18.82 1.71 -7.12
C ILE A 104 20.26 2.06 -6.76
N THR A 105 21.05 2.53 -7.73
CA THR A 105 22.46 2.89 -7.54
C THR A 105 22.62 3.97 -6.48
N LEU A 106 21.82 5.03 -6.57
CA LEU A 106 21.80 6.12 -5.60
C LEU A 106 21.45 5.62 -4.20
N LEU A 107 20.33 4.90 -4.06
CA LEU A 107 19.86 4.44 -2.75
C LEU A 107 20.80 3.42 -2.13
N LYS A 108 21.37 2.52 -2.92
CA LYS A 108 22.38 1.57 -2.46
C LYS A 108 23.59 2.30 -1.87
N LYS A 109 24.10 3.34 -2.55
CA LYS A 109 25.20 4.17 -2.06
C LYS A 109 24.84 4.92 -0.77
N LEU A 110 23.65 5.50 -0.71
CA LEU A 110 23.19 6.26 0.47
C LEU A 110 22.90 5.36 1.68
N ASN A 111 22.41 4.15 1.44
CA ASN A 111 22.08 3.18 2.49
C ASN A 111 23.25 2.30 2.91
N GLN A 112 24.34 2.23 2.15
CA GLN A 112 25.53 1.46 2.51
C GLN A 112 26.14 1.88 3.85
N LYS A 113 26.07 3.18 4.20
CA LYS A 113 26.59 3.71 5.46
C LYS A 113 25.57 3.67 6.61
N ARG A 114 24.34 3.20 6.34
CA ARG A 114 23.21 3.20 7.28
C ARG A 114 23.05 1.79 7.83
N ASN A 115 23.68 1.55 8.98
CA ASN A 115 23.72 0.22 9.61
C ASN A 115 22.40 -0.17 10.28
N LEU A 116 21.56 0.80 10.62
CA LEU A 116 20.24 0.56 11.22
C LEU A 116 19.17 0.61 10.14
N SER A 117 18.35 -0.44 10.03
CA SER A 117 17.23 -0.52 9.07
C SER A 117 16.27 0.68 9.17
N SER A 118 16.00 1.15 10.39
CA SER A 118 15.14 2.32 10.65
C SER A 118 15.67 3.64 10.10
N THR A 119 16.96 3.69 9.75
CA THR A 119 17.59 4.88 9.18
C THR A 119 17.72 4.81 7.66
N LYS A 120 17.46 3.65 7.04
CA LYS A 120 17.57 3.48 5.58
C LYS A 120 16.56 4.35 4.86
N LEU A 121 17.02 4.95 3.77
CA LEU A 121 16.18 5.75 2.90
C LEU A 121 15.35 4.82 2.02
N VAL A 122 14.05 5.09 1.99
CA VAL A 122 13.08 4.46 1.10
C VAL A 122 12.56 5.53 0.14
N VAL A 123 12.30 5.17 -1.12
CA VAL A 123 11.62 6.06 -2.06
C VAL A 123 10.13 5.91 -1.86
N SER A 124 9.46 7.03 -1.65
CA SER A 124 8.01 7.12 -1.53
C SER A 124 7.52 8.40 -2.17
N ASN A 125 6.26 8.41 -2.58
CA ASN A 125 5.55 9.58 -3.05
C ASN A 125 4.17 9.66 -2.38
N LEU A 126 3.39 10.68 -2.75
CA LEU A 126 2.07 10.90 -2.15
C LEU A 126 1.11 9.71 -2.34
N MET A 127 1.15 9.05 -3.50
CA MET A 127 0.30 7.89 -3.78
C MET A 127 0.70 6.70 -2.89
N MET A 128 2.00 6.39 -2.81
CA MET A 128 2.49 5.31 -1.95
C MET A 128 2.18 5.56 -0.48
N GLN A 129 2.33 6.81 0.00
CA GLN A 129 1.98 7.18 1.36
C GLN A 129 0.48 7.03 1.60
N SER A 130 -0.36 7.49 0.67
CA SER A 130 -1.82 7.36 0.78
C SER A 130 -2.24 5.89 0.85
N ASN A 131 -1.65 5.04 0.02
CA ASN A 131 -1.89 3.60 0.05
C ASN A 131 -1.43 2.96 1.35
N LEU A 132 -0.30 3.40 1.93
CA LEU A 132 0.19 2.91 3.22
C LEU A 132 -0.77 3.26 4.36
N GLU A 133 -1.26 4.50 4.40
CA GLU A 133 -2.28 4.91 5.37
C GLU A 133 -3.60 4.14 5.18
N GLY A 134 -4.03 3.97 3.93
CA GLY A 134 -5.22 3.18 3.60
C GLY A 134 -5.06 1.72 4.03
N TYR A 135 -3.90 1.13 3.77
CA TYR A 135 -3.56 -0.21 4.20
C TYR A 135 -3.65 -0.35 5.72
N VAL A 136 -3.02 0.56 6.48
CA VAL A 136 -3.05 0.55 7.94
C VAL A 136 -4.47 0.71 8.48
N LYS A 137 -5.30 1.57 7.88
CA LYS A 137 -6.71 1.70 8.30
C LYS A 137 -7.48 0.38 8.14
N SER A 138 -7.31 -0.31 7.01
CA SER A 138 -7.94 -1.62 6.80
C SER A 138 -7.38 -2.70 7.72
N LEU A 139 -6.06 -2.69 7.95
CA LEU A 139 -5.38 -3.57 8.91
C LEU A 139 -5.97 -3.41 10.31
N LEU A 140 -6.11 -2.19 10.80
CA LEU A 140 -6.65 -1.90 12.14
C LEU A 140 -8.12 -2.29 12.31
N ARG A 141 -8.90 -2.36 11.21
CA ARG A 141 -10.26 -2.92 11.22
C ARG A 141 -10.29 -4.45 11.25
N GLY A 142 -9.16 -5.11 11.02
CA GLY A 142 -9.07 -6.57 10.93
C GLY A 142 -9.42 -7.11 9.55
N ASP A 143 -9.43 -6.28 8.50
CA ASP A 143 -9.85 -6.67 7.15
C ASP A 143 -8.95 -7.75 6.52
N TYR A 144 -7.77 -8.01 7.10
CA TYR A 144 -6.79 -9.00 6.63
C TYR A 144 -6.66 -10.22 7.53
N ILE A 145 -7.43 -10.32 8.62
CA ILE A 145 -7.47 -11.54 9.42
C ILE A 145 -8.18 -12.61 8.58
N GLU A 146 -7.45 -13.67 8.22
CA GLU A 146 -8.06 -14.83 7.56
C GLU A 146 -9.12 -15.41 8.49
N LYS A 147 -10.37 -15.47 8.03
CA LYS A 147 -11.41 -16.19 8.76
C LYS A 147 -11.04 -17.66 8.69
N ALA A 148 -10.87 -18.30 9.85
CA ALA A 148 -10.78 -19.75 9.91
C ALA A 148 -12.02 -20.32 9.20
N THR A 149 -11.81 -21.00 8.08
CA THR A 149 -12.84 -21.82 7.45
C THR A 149 -13.20 -22.90 8.46
N GLN A 150 -14.36 -22.77 9.10
CA GLN A 150 -14.98 -23.85 9.87
C GLN A 150 -15.65 -24.83 8.90
#